data_AF-A0A973JNJ3-F1
#
_entry.id   AF-A0A973JNJ3-F1
#
_cell.length_a   1.000
_cell.length_b   1.000
_cell.length_c   1.000
_cell.angle_alpha   90.00
_cell.angle_beta   90.00
_cell.angle_gamma   90.00
#
_symmetry.space_group_name_H-M   'P 1'
#
loop_
_entity.id
_entity.type
_entity.pdbx_description
1 polymer ?
#
loop_
_entity_poly.entity_id
_entity_poly.type
_entity_poly.pdbx_seq_one_letter_code
_entity_poly.pdbx_strand_id
1 'polypeptide(L)'
;MVPIFHTSCPDYNFSNLDLEKVSKVIDDVLMDSFLGKEVVTRGVQSEKHNIEKSELIKLIAEKGTDRYSVDSENQIKVSDRPIDLFGYSCKVEGKNICLPVLEGFHKWKPMCLEVPQRKVDLWMVYDRHQLQNVHYNHGHYGVVAKDGYLFKDQNNKAKSLIGIIVLD
;
A
#
# COMPACT_ATOMS: atom_id res chain seq x y z
N MET A 1 0.34 -14.98 13.25
CA MET A 1 0.46 -13.56 13.64
C MET A 1 1.22 -12.86 12.54
N VAL A 2 0.70 -11.75 12.01
CA VAL A 2 1.39 -10.99 10.95
C VAL A 2 2.56 -10.24 11.57
N PRO A 3 3.80 -10.35 11.04
CA PRO A 3 4.94 -9.60 11.55
C PRO A 3 4.78 -8.10 11.28
N ILE A 4 5.15 -7.29 12.28
CA ILE A 4 5.13 -5.83 12.21
C ILE A 4 6.57 -5.34 12.33
N PHE A 5 7.03 -4.58 11.34
CA PHE A 5 8.39 -4.06 11.24
C PHE A 5 8.36 -2.56 11.50
N HIS A 6 8.94 -2.12 12.60
CA HIS A 6 9.09 -0.70 12.91
C HIS A 6 10.43 -0.21 12.37
N THR A 7 10.41 0.92 11.67
CA THR A 7 11.63 1.58 11.18
C THR A 7 11.45 3.09 11.24
N SER A 8 12.53 3.80 11.56
CA SER A 8 12.51 5.27 11.62
C SER A 8 12.85 5.84 10.25
N CYS A 9 12.09 6.83 9.81
CA CYS A 9 12.37 7.55 8.57
C CYS A 9 12.44 9.06 8.82
N PRO A 10 13.53 9.55 9.46
CA PRO A 10 13.67 10.97 9.78
C PRO A 10 13.68 11.86 8.53
N ASP A 11 14.08 11.31 7.39
CA ASP A 11 14.06 11.97 6.07
C ASP A 11 12.64 12.11 5.48
N TYR A 12 11.60 11.54 6.10
CA TYR A 12 10.21 11.75 5.68
C TYR A 12 9.69 13.10 6.19
N ASN A 13 10.32 14.16 5.70
CA ASN A 13 10.04 15.55 6.03
C ASN A 13 9.54 16.29 4.79
N PHE A 14 8.35 16.90 4.88
CA PHE A 14 7.73 17.60 3.75
C PHE A 14 8.46 18.87 3.31
N SER A 15 9.30 19.48 4.16
CA SER A 15 10.07 20.67 3.76
C SER A 15 11.21 20.34 2.78
N ASN A 16 11.69 19.08 2.77
CA ASN A 16 12.76 18.60 1.90
C ASN A 16 12.56 17.11 1.59
N LEU A 17 11.39 16.77 1.04
CA LEU A 17 10.97 15.39 0.86
C LEU A 17 11.81 14.70 -0.22
N ASP A 18 12.65 13.76 0.20
CA ASP A 18 13.45 12.90 -0.69
C ASP A 18 12.80 11.51 -0.76
N LEU A 19 12.01 11.28 -1.80
CA LEU A 19 11.28 10.02 -1.98
C LEU A 19 12.20 8.82 -2.21
N GLU A 20 13.41 9.02 -2.75
CA GLU A 20 14.36 7.92 -2.93
C GLU A 20 14.89 7.44 -1.59
N LYS A 21 15.23 8.37 -0.68
CA LYS A 21 15.61 8.02 0.70
C LYS A 21 14.49 7.35 1.47
N VAL A 22 13.27 7.88 1.37
CA VAL A 22 12.10 7.24 2.00
C VAL A 22 11.86 5.85 1.42
N SER A 23 11.92 5.68 0.10
CA SER A 23 11.80 4.37 -0.55
C SER A 23 12.86 3.42 -0.03
N LYS A 24 14.12 3.86 0.07
CA LYS A 24 15.22 3.04 0.54
C LYS A 24 14.97 2.46 1.93
N VAL A 25 14.44 3.25 2.87
CA VAL A 25 14.12 2.78 4.23
C VAL A 25 13.10 1.63 4.20
N ILE A 26 12.07 1.74 3.34
CA ILE A 26 11.05 0.70 3.19
C ILE A 26 11.63 -0.52 2.45
N ASP A 27 12.41 -0.27 1.40
CA ASP A 27 13.03 -1.30 0.56
C ASP A 27 14.04 -2.13 1.36
N ASP A 28 14.79 -1.53 2.28
CA ASP A 28 15.72 -2.24 3.16
C ASP A 28 14.96 -3.27 4.03
N VAL A 29 13.82 -2.88 4.61
CA VAL A 29 12.96 -3.82 5.35
C VAL A 29 12.40 -4.93 4.44
N LEU A 30 12.02 -4.58 3.21
CA LEU A 30 11.56 -5.56 2.23
C LEU A 30 12.66 -6.57 1.89
N MET A 31 13.86 -6.09 1.58
CA MET A 31 15.01 -6.90 1.21
C MET A 31 15.45 -7.80 2.37
N ASP A 32 15.41 -7.32 3.62
CA ASP A 32 15.80 -8.13 4.78
C ASP A 32 14.80 -9.26 5.09
N SER A 33 13.51 -9.02 4.88
CA SER A 33 12.44 -9.92 5.37
C SER A 33 11.72 -10.73 4.29
N PHE A 34 11.82 -10.28 3.03
CA PHE A 34 11.02 -10.81 1.92
C PHE A 34 11.84 -11.07 0.63
N LEU A 35 13.17 -11.08 0.70
CA LEU A 35 14.04 -11.32 -0.46
C LEU A 35 13.56 -12.47 -1.36
N GLY A 36 13.46 -12.19 -2.66
CA GLY A 36 13.10 -13.17 -3.69
C GLY A 36 11.61 -13.54 -3.73
N LYS A 37 10.78 -13.05 -2.81
CA LYS A 37 9.33 -13.31 -2.82
C LYS A 37 8.62 -12.42 -3.84
N GLU A 38 7.56 -12.94 -4.43
CA GLU A 38 6.60 -12.15 -5.20
C GLU A 38 5.57 -11.56 -4.24
N VAL A 39 5.49 -10.23 -4.21
CA VAL A 39 4.63 -9.51 -3.27
C VAL A 39 3.74 -8.49 -3.98
N VAL A 40 2.71 -8.05 -3.27
CA VAL A 40 2.01 -6.80 -3.55
C VAL A 40 2.24 -5.86 -2.37
N THR A 41 2.79 -4.67 -2.62
CA THR A 41 2.96 -3.63 -1.60
C THR A 41 1.87 -2.58 -1.71
N ARG A 42 1.36 -2.11 -0.58
CA ARG A 42 0.36 -1.06 -0.51
C ARG A 42 0.74 -0.04 0.56
N GLY A 43 0.96 1.19 0.13
CA GLY A 43 1.13 2.33 1.02
C GLY A 43 -0.22 2.83 1.53
N VAL A 44 -0.26 3.14 2.82
CA VAL A 44 -1.41 3.72 3.54
C VAL A 44 -0.93 4.97 4.28
N GLN A 45 -1.73 6.02 4.22
CA GLN A 45 -1.53 7.25 4.99
C GLN A 45 -2.40 7.14 6.24
N SER A 46 -1.82 6.71 7.37
CA SER A 46 -2.59 6.39 8.59
C SER A 46 -3.47 7.56 9.04
N GLU A 47 -2.97 8.78 8.91
CA GLU A 47 -3.69 10.02 9.20
C GLU A 47 -5.00 10.19 8.40
N LYS A 48 -5.23 9.47 7.30
CA LYS A 48 -6.52 9.48 6.56
C LYS A 48 -7.62 8.67 7.24
N HIS A 49 -7.30 7.93 8.29
CA HIS A 49 -8.24 7.17 9.08
C HIS A 49 -8.63 7.96 10.33
N ASN A 50 -9.89 7.88 10.74
CA ASN A 50 -10.42 8.57 11.94
C ASN A 50 -10.14 7.80 13.24
N ILE A 51 -9.04 7.04 13.30
CA ILE A 51 -8.65 6.21 14.44
C ILE A 51 -7.16 6.32 14.69
N GLU A 52 -6.72 5.96 15.90
CA GLU A 52 -5.31 5.92 16.27
C GLU A 52 -4.52 4.95 15.37
N LYS A 53 -3.29 5.34 15.00
CA LYS A 53 -2.42 4.51 14.14
C LYS A 53 -2.21 3.10 14.71
N SER A 54 -2.04 2.98 16.03
CA SER A 54 -1.89 1.69 16.70
C SER A 54 -3.15 0.81 16.61
N GLU A 55 -4.33 1.42 16.61
CA GLU A 55 -5.61 0.73 16.42
C GLU A 55 -5.81 0.33 14.96
N LEU A 56 -5.44 1.19 14.02
CA LEU A 56 -5.42 0.88 12.59
C LEU A 56 -4.51 -0.32 12.30
N ILE A 57 -3.31 -0.38 12.87
CA ILE A 57 -2.39 -1.52 12.71
C ILE A 57 -3.05 -2.81 13.21
N LYS A 58 -3.72 -2.79 14.37
CA LYS A 58 -4.44 -3.95 14.91
C LYS A 58 -5.55 -4.42 13.98
N LEU A 59 -6.38 -3.49 13.49
CA LEU A 59 -7.46 -3.80 12.56
C LEU A 59 -6.93 -4.37 11.24
N ILE A 60 -5.86 -3.80 10.70
CA ILE A 60 -5.20 -4.31 9.50
C ILE A 60 -4.66 -5.72 9.74
N ALA A 61 -3.99 -5.97 10.87
CA ALA A 61 -3.45 -7.28 11.20
C ALA A 61 -4.55 -8.34 11.38
N GLU A 62 -5.71 -7.96 11.93
CA GLU A 62 -6.85 -8.86 12.13
C GLU A 62 -7.62 -9.11 10.82
N LYS A 63 -7.93 -8.05 10.06
CA LYS A 63 -8.78 -8.12 8.87
C LYS A 63 -8.00 -8.37 7.59
N GLY A 64 -6.69 -8.17 7.58
CA GLY A 64 -5.84 -8.25 6.40
C GLY A 64 -5.95 -7.05 5.46
N THR A 65 -6.62 -5.96 5.86
CA THR A 65 -6.83 -4.78 5.00
C THR A 65 -7.16 -3.53 5.80
N ASP A 66 -6.76 -2.37 5.27
CA ASP A 66 -7.15 -1.03 5.76
C ASP A 66 -8.60 -0.65 5.38
N ARG A 67 -9.31 -1.52 4.65
CA ARG A 67 -10.69 -1.33 4.19
C ARG A 67 -11.68 -2.12 5.05
N TYR A 68 -11.74 -1.80 6.35
CA TYR A 68 -12.41 -2.60 7.37
C TYR A 68 -13.88 -2.28 7.68
N SER A 69 -14.57 -1.41 6.91
CA SER A 69 -16.00 -1.57 6.51
C SER A 69 -16.71 -0.28 6.06
N VAL A 70 -17.74 -0.50 5.23
CA VAL A 70 -18.96 0.27 4.91
C VAL A 70 -18.84 1.78 4.65
N ASP A 71 -18.19 2.17 3.57
CA ASP A 71 -18.83 3.20 2.75
C ASP A 71 -18.72 2.82 1.29
N SER A 72 -19.88 2.72 0.66
CA SER A 72 -20.01 2.43 -0.77
C SER A 72 -19.36 3.50 -1.67
N GLU A 73 -18.91 4.60 -1.06
CA GLU A 73 -18.21 5.72 -1.70
C GLU A 73 -16.71 5.48 -1.92
N ASN A 74 -16.07 4.61 -1.13
CA ASN A 74 -14.63 4.30 -1.27
C ASN A 74 -14.35 3.01 -2.07
N GLN A 75 -15.42 2.30 -2.47
CA GLN A 75 -15.29 1.35 -3.55
C GLN A 75 -15.17 2.17 -4.83
N ILE A 76 -13.98 2.19 -5.43
CA ILE A 76 -13.90 2.49 -6.86
C ILE A 76 -14.70 1.39 -7.53
N LYS A 77 -16.00 1.65 -7.76
CA LYS A 77 -16.84 0.89 -8.67
C LYS A 77 -16.31 1.19 -10.06
N VAL A 78 -15.15 0.61 -10.40
CA VAL A 78 -14.87 0.31 -11.79
C VAL A 78 -16.06 -0.56 -12.18
N SER A 79 -16.92 -0.01 -13.03
CA SER A 79 -18.33 -0.34 -13.25
C SER A 79 -18.71 -1.82 -13.30
N ASP A 80 -17.75 -2.73 -13.46
CA ASP A 80 -17.98 -4.13 -13.79
C ASP A 80 -17.11 -5.13 -12.99
N ARG A 81 -16.23 -4.69 -12.06
CA ARG A 81 -15.36 -5.62 -11.30
C ARG A 81 -15.12 -5.15 -9.85
N PRO A 82 -15.38 -5.98 -8.83
CA PRO A 82 -14.94 -5.68 -7.48
C PRO A 82 -13.41 -5.67 -7.44
N ILE A 83 -12.83 -4.64 -6.84
CA ILE A 83 -11.40 -4.57 -6.51
C ILE A 83 -11.31 -4.41 -4.99
N ASP A 84 -10.72 -5.38 -4.31
CA ASP A 84 -10.55 -5.34 -2.86
C ASP A 84 -9.49 -4.33 -2.46
N LEU A 85 -8.35 -4.33 -3.16
CA LEU A 85 -7.22 -3.46 -2.87
C LEU A 85 -6.50 -3.02 -4.14
N PHE A 86 -5.85 -1.85 -4.05
CA PHE A 86 -4.85 -1.41 -5.01
C PHE A 86 -3.47 -1.53 -4.40
N GLY A 87 -2.50 -2.00 -5.19
CA GLY A 87 -1.12 -2.15 -4.75
C GLY A 87 -0.15 -2.39 -5.91
N TYR A 88 1.13 -2.27 -5.61
CA TYR A 88 2.21 -2.46 -6.56
C TYR A 88 2.74 -3.88 -6.46
N SER A 89 2.66 -4.65 -7.55
CA SER A 89 3.22 -6.01 -7.58
C SER A 89 4.66 -5.96 -8.05
N CYS A 90 5.53 -6.65 -7.32
CA CYS A 90 6.93 -6.79 -7.63
C CYS A 90 7.48 -8.12 -7.08
N LYS A 91 8.64 -8.51 -7.60
CA LYS A 91 9.51 -9.44 -6.90
C LYS A 91 10.47 -8.63 -6.04
N VAL A 92 10.67 -9.03 -4.79
CA VAL A 92 11.53 -8.30 -3.85
C VAL A 92 12.99 -8.55 -4.20
N GLU A 93 13.50 -7.77 -5.14
CA GLU A 93 14.88 -7.79 -5.63
C GLU A 93 15.29 -6.37 -6.06
N GLY A 94 16.51 -5.95 -5.71
CA GLY A 94 17.08 -4.68 -6.16
C GLY A 94 16.79 -3.50 -5.23
N LYS A 95 16.51 -2.34 -5.83
CA LYS A 95 16.32 -1.04 -5.15
C LYS A 95 15.15 -0.28 -5.76
N ASN A 96 14.63 0.71 -5.05
CA ASN A 96 13.53 1.58 -5.47
C ASN A 96 12.22 0.80 -5.73
N ILE A 97 11.97 -0.23 -4.92
CA ILE A 97 10.79 -1.10 -5.06
C ILE A 97 9.52 -0.30 -4.74
N CYS A 98 9.55 0.49 -3.66
CA CYS A 98 8.42 1.29 -3.20
C CYS A 98 8.36 2.71 -3.78
N LEU A 99 9.38 3.14 -4.53
CA LEU A 99 9.46 4.48 -5.11
C LEU A 99 8.26 4.82 -6.01
N PRO A 100 7.81 3.94 -6.95
CA PRO A 100 6.66 4.27 -7.80
C PRO A 100 5.38 4.53 -7.01
N VAL A 101 5.18 3.83 -5.89
CA VAL A 101 4.03 4.05 -5.00
C VAL A 101 4.13 5.43 -4.36
N LEU A 102 5.30 5.77 -3.79
CA LEU A 102 5.55 7.09 -3.20
C LEU A 102 5.35 8.23 -4.21
N GLU A 103 5.85 8.07 -5.44
CA GLU A 103 5.63 9.05 -6.50
C GLU A 103 4.15 9.20 -6.86
N GLY A 104 3.37 8.11 -6.85
CA GLY A 104 1.92 8.16 -7.02
C GLY A 104 1.21 9.03 -5.98
N PHE A 105 1.65 8.96 -4.72
CA PHE A 105 1.09 9.77 -3.63
C PHE A 105 1.54 11.24 -3.66
N HIS A 106 2.79 11.50 -4.04
CA HIS A 106 3.44 12.81 -3.82
C HIS A 106 3.77 13.60 -5.10
N LYS A 107 3.88 12.96 -6.27
CA LYS A 107 4.19 13.62 -7.55
C LYS A 107 2.99 13.67 -8.50
N TRP A 108 2.20 12.60 -8.57
CA TRP A 108 1.28 12.39 -9.69
C TRP A 108 -0.21 12.56 -9.38
N LYS A 109 -0.59 12.83 -8.12
CA LYS A 109 -2.00 13.03 -7.76
C LYS A 109 -2.48 14.40 -8.25
N PRO A 110 -3.35 14.49 -9.27
CA PRO A 110 -3.80 15.77 -9.80
C PRO A 110 -4.94 16.31 -8.91
N MET A 111 -5.04 17.63 -8.79
CA MET A 111 -6.15 18.41 -8.16
C MET A 111 -5.96 18.96 -6.73
N CYS A 112 -4.75 19.24 -6.26
CA CYS A 112 -4.61 20.20 -5.17
C CYS A 112 -3.45 21.17 -5.45
N LEU A 113 -3.74 22.47 -5.35
CA LEU A 113 -2.75 23.55 -5.35
C LEU A 113 -1.88 23.52 -4.07
N GLU A 114 -2.18 22.63 -3.13
CA GLU A 114 -1.51 22.47 -1.84
C GLU A 114 -0.50 21.32 -1.87
N VAL A 115 0.59 21.55 -1.13
CA VAL A 115 1.80 20.74 -0.86
C VAL A 115 1.49 19.29 -0.39
N PRO A 116 2.50 18.40 -0.22
CA PRO A 116 2.33 16.95 -0.26
C PRO A 116 1.35 16.40 0.76
N GLN A 117 0.67 15.35 0.30
CA GLN A 117 -0.31 14.60 1.06
C GLN A 117 0.40 13.89 2.22
N ARG A 118 -0.25 13.81 3.38
CA ARG A 118 0.09 13.06 4.62
C ARG A 118 1.09 11.90 4.45
N LYS A 119 1.90 11.58 5.46
CA LYS A 119 2.93 10.54 5.31
C LYS A 119 2.30 9.20 4.92
N VAL A 120 2.91 8.51 3.95
CA VAL A 120 2.64 7.10 3.65
C VAL A 120 3.45 6.27 4.64
N ASP A 121 2.90 6.15 5.85
CA ASP A 121 3.61 5.71 7.06
C ASP A 121 3.28 4.27 7.47
N LEU A 122 2.35 3.63 6.75
CA LEU A 122 2.03 2.22 6.88
C LEU A 122 2.16 1.54 5.52
N TRP A 123 2.84 0.41 5.48
CA TRP A 123 3.01 -0.39 4.28
C TRP A 123 2.57 -1.81 4.54
N MET A 124 1.59 -2.25 3.77
CA MET A 124 1.12 -3.62 3.80
C MET A 124 1.87 -4.43 2.75
N VAL A 125 2.37 -5.59 3.14
CA VAL A 125 3.08 -6.53 2.25
C VAL A 125 2.24 -7.80 2.13
N TYR A 126 1.73 -8.08 0.95
CA TYR A 126 0.90 -9.25 0.68
C TYR A 126 1.65 -10.32 -0.12
N ASP A 127 1.36 -11.58 0.15
CA ASP A 127 1.75 -12.70 -0.73
C ASP A 127 0.98 -12.58 -2.05
N ARG A 128 1.72 -12.36 -3.14
CA ARG A 128 1.16 -12.21 -4.48
C ARG A 128 0.33 -13.42 -4.91
N HIS A 129 0.68 -14.62 -4.45
CA HIS A 129 0.00 -15.87 -4.80
C HIS A 129 -1.35 -16.04 -4.10
N GLN A 130 -1.63 -15.28 -3.03
CA GLN A 130 -2.95 -15.25 -2.37
C GLN A 130 -3.91 -14.23 -3.01
N LEU A 131 -3.46 -13.52 -4.06
CA LEU A 131 -4.21 -12.48 -4.74
C LEU A 131 -4.49 -12.84 -6.21
N GLN A 132 -5.64 -12.39 -6.71
CA GLN A 132 -5.99 -12.41 -8.12
C GLN A 132 -5.89 -10.99 -8.67
N ASN A 133 -5.08 -10.79 -9.72
CA ASN A 133 -4.97 -9.47 -10.35
C ASN A 133 -6.18 -9.20 -11.23
N VAL A 134 -6.69 -7.98 -11.13
CA VAL A 134 -7.82 -7.48 -11.90
C VAL A 134 -7.33 -6.37 -12.80
N HIS A 135 -7.41 -6.59 -14.12
CA HIS A 135 -7.17 -5.52 -15.09
C HIS A 135 -8.42 -4.68 -15.25
N TYR A 136 -8.26 -3.36 -15.33
CA TYR A 136 -9.36 -2.44 -15.57
C TYR A 136 -8.94 -1.24 -16.41
N ASN A 137 -9.91 -0.60 -17.07
CA ASN A 137 -9.66 0.64 -17.80
C ASN A 137 -9.67 1.82 -16.81
N HIS A 138 -8.56 2.55 -16.73
CA HIS A 138 -8.51 3.77 -15.95
C HIS A 138 -9.28 4.87 -16.71
N GLY A 139 -10.52 5.12 -16.30
CA GLY A 139 -11.46 5.99 -17.04
C GLY A 139 -10.93 7.39 -17.37
N HIS A 140 -10.02 7.92 -16.56
CA HIS A 140 -9.41 9.24 -16.79
C HIS A 140 -8.24 9.24 -17.80
N TYR A 141 -7.53 8.11 -17.97
CA TYR A 141 -6.28 8.06 -18.73
C TYR A 141 -6.35 7.17 -19.98
N GLY A 142 -7.45 6.43 -20.17
CA GLY A 142 -7.61 5.55 -21.33
C GLY A 142 -6.60 4.40 -21.38
N VAL A 143 -5.96 4.07 -20.24
CA VAL A 143 -4.97 2.98 -20.12
C VAL A 143 -5.53 1.82 -19.32
N VAL A 144 -5.05 0.61 -19.61
CA VAL A 144 -5.35 -0.59 -18.82
C VAL A 144 -4.44 -0.62 -17.59
N ALA A 145 -5.03 -0.41 -16.41
CA ALA A 145 -4.38 -0.51 -15.12
C ALA A 145 -4.33 -1.98 -14.65
N LYS A 146 -3.28 -2.32 -13.90
CA LYS A 146 -2.98 -3.69 -13.42
C LYS A 146 -2.60 -3.72 -11.93
N ASP A 147 -2.97 -2.69 -11.20
CA ASP A 147 -2.70 -2.50 -9.78
C ASP A 147 -3.87 -2.91 -8.88
N GLY A 148 -5.00 -3.34 -9.46
CA GLY A 148 -6.16 -3.86 -8.73
C GLY A 148 -6.04 -5.35 -8.39
N TYR A 149 -6.43 -5.73 -7.18
CA TYR A 149 -6.41 -7.12 -6.71
C TYR A 149 -7.69 -7.50 -5.97
N LEU A 150 -8.02 -8.79 -6.09
CA LEU A 150 -9.01 -9.50 -5.30
C LEU A 150 -8.31 -10.51 -4.39
N PHE A 151 -8.80 -10.66 -3.16
CA PHE A 151 -8.37 -11.77 -2.30
C PHE A 151 -8.93 -13.09 -2.83
N LYS A 152 -8.08 -14.12 -2.94
CA LYS A 152 -8.54 -15.46 -3.32
C LYS A 152 -9.45 -16.08 -2.25
N ASP A 153 -9.18 -15.78 -0.97
CA ASP A 153 -10.03 -16.15 0.16
C ASP A 153 -10.65 -14.90 0.78
N GLN A 154 -11.91 -14.64 0.44
CA GLN A 154 -12.66 -13.48 0.92
C GLN A 154 -13.00 -13.56 2.42
N ASN A 155 -13.06 -14.78 2.96
CA ASN A 155 -13.41 -15.02 4.36
C ASN A 155 -12.18 -14.96 5.27
N ASN A 156 -10.97 -15.04 4.69
CA ASN A 156 -9.71 -14.97 5.41
C ASN A 156 -8.66 -14.13 4.67
N LYS A 157 -8.96 -12.85 4.48
CA LYS A 157 -8.08 -11.87 3.82
C LYS A 157 -6.73 -11.75 4.54
N ALA A 158 -6.72 -11.84 5.88
CA ALA A 158 -5.52 -11.79 6.71
C ALA A 158 -4.45 -12.82 6.33
N LYS A 159 -4.84 -13.98 5.78
CA LYS A 159 -3.89 -14.99 5.28
C LYS A 159 -2.97 -14.46 4.18
N SER A 160 -3.44 -13.51 3.38
CA SER A 160 -2.63 -12.91 2.31
C SER A 160 -1.64 -11.86 2.81
N LEU A 161 -1.84 -11.30 4.01
CA LEU A 161 -0.99 -10.27 4.60
C LEU A 161 0.20 -10.93 5.29
N ILE A 162 1.40 -10.74 4.74
CA ILE A 162 2.64 -11.38 5.23
C ILE A 162 3.54 -10.42 6.00
N GLY A 163 3.23 -9.13 6.02
CA GLY A 163 3.92 -8.15 6.85
C GLY A 163 3.27 -6.77 6.84
N ILE A 164 3.53 -6.00 7.91
CA ILE A 164 3.21 -4.58 8.00
C ILE A 164 4.50 -3.84 8.33
N ILE A 165 4.89 -2.86 7.53
CA ILE A 165 6.02 -1.97 7.83
C ILE A 165 5.45 -0.64 8.32
N VAL A 166 5.95 -0.17 9.45
CA VAL A 166 5.53 1.04 10.13
C VAL A 166 6.69 2.01 10.10
N LEU A 167 6.48 3.18 9.48
CA LEU A 167 7.41 4.30 9.55
C LEU A 167 7.07 5.15 10.77
N ASP A 168 8.00 5.24 11.71
CA ASP A 168 7.91 6.08 12.92
C ASP A 168 8.56 7.46 12.70
#